data_AF-A0A957Z397-F1
#
_entry.id   AF-A0A957Z397-F1
#
_cell.length_a   1.000
_cell.length_b   1.000
_cell.length_c   1.000
_cell.angle_alpha   90.00
_cell.angle_beta   90.00
_cell.angle_gamma   90.00
#
_symmetry.space_group_name_H-M   'P 1'
#
loop_
_entity.id
_entity.type
_entity.pdbx_description
1 polymer ?
#
loop_
_entity_poly.entity_id
_entity_poly.type
_entity_poly.pdbx_seq_one_letter_code
_entity_poly.pdbx_strand_id
1 'polypeptide(L)' 'MSLEHRQEQIARLRRLPQQVRALVSGLTPVQCTTAFAVGEWTIAQNVHHLCDSHMNSYIRC' A
#
# COMPACT_ATOMS: atom_id res chain seq x y z
N MET A 1 7.23 8.88 -22.74
CA MET A 1 6.59 9.37 -21.49
C MET A 1 7.04 10.81 -21.28
N SER A 2 6.11 11.77 -21.09
CA SER A 2 6.48 13.19 -20.88
C SER A 2 7.03 13.43 -19.47
N LEU A 3 7.73 14.56 -19.28
CA LEU A 3 8.22 14.99 -17.96
C LEU A 3 7.06 15.19 -16.97
N GLU A 4 5.98 15.80 -17.42
CA GLU A 4 4.76 15.98 -16.61
C GLU A 4 4.16 14.65 -16.18
N HIS A 5 4.08 13.67 -17.10
CA HIS A 5 3.57 12.35 -16.77
C HIS A 5 4.46 11.66 -15.73
N ARG A 6 5.79 11.77 -15.86
CA ARG A 6 6.74 11.25 -14.87
C ARG A 6 6.55 11.91 -13.50
N GLN A 7 6.40 13.23 -13.46
CA GLN A 7 6.20 13.98 -12.22
C GLN A 7 4.89 13.59 -11.52
N GLU A 8 3.81 13.40 -12.27
CA GLU A 8 2.53 12.96 -11.71
C GLU A 8 2.64 11.55 -11.10
N GLN A 9 3.29 10.60 -11.79
CA GLN A 9 3.48 9.25 -11.23
C GLN A 9 4.31 9.27 -9.94
N ILE A 10 5.37 10.09 -9.89
CA ILE A 10 6.15 10.27 -8.66
C ILE A 10 5.29 10.87 -7.55
N ALA A 11 4.46 11.87 -7.85
CA ALA A 11 3.55 12.47 -6.88
C ALA A 11 2.53 11.46 -6.33
N ARG A 12 2.01 10.56 -7.19
CA ARG A 12 1.12 9.47 -6.77
C ARG A 12 1.81 8.51 -5.80
N LEU A 13 3.02 8.07 -6.12
CA LEU A 13 3.80 7.19 -5.23
C LEU A 13 4.08 7.86 -3.88
N ARG A 14 4.38 9.16 -3.85
CA ARG A 14 4.60 9.92 -2.62
C ARG A 14 3.36 10.03 -1.72
N ARG A 15 2.16 10.13 -2.32
CA ARG A 15 0.89 10.26 -1.56
C ARG A 15 0.41 8.93 -0.96
N LEU A 16 0.75 7.81 -1.59
CA LEU A 16 0.24 6.48 -1.22
C LEU A 16 0.39 6.13 0.27
N PRO A 17 1.56 6.31 0.93
CA PRO A 17 1.71 5.95 2.34
C PRO A 17 0.76 6.71 3.27
N GLN A 18 0.46 7.98 2.98
CA GLN A 18 -0.49 8.77 3.76
C GLN A 18 -1.92 8.28 3.55
N GLN A 19 -2.28 7.94 2.31
CA GLN A 19 -3.61 7.40 1.99
C GLN A 19 -3.85 6.06 2.69
N VAL A 20 -2.87 5.16 2.67
CA VAL A 20 -2.95 3.87 3.37
C VAL A 20 -3.09 4.07 4.87
N ARG A 21 -2.29 4.97 5.48
CA ARG A 21 -2.42 5.31 6.91
C ARG A 21 -3.80 5.83 7.27
N ALA A 22 -4.37 6.71 6.45
CA ALA A 22 -5.72 7.23 6.69
C ALA A 22 -6.77 6.11 6.65
N LEU A 23 -6.69 5.22 5.65
CA LEU A 23 -7.63 4.10 5.48
C LEU A 23 -7.62 3.12 6.67
N VAL A 24 -6.45 2.88 7.28
CA VAL A 24 -6.34 1.91 8.39
C VAL A 24 -6.45 2.54 9.78
N SER A 25 -6.47 3.88 9.87
CA SER A 25 -6.39 4.60 11.16
C SER A 25 -7.53 4.32 12.13
N GLY A 26 -8.73 4.00 11.64
CA GLY A 26 -9.91 3.71 12.44
C GLY A 26 -10.17 2.23 12.72
N LEU A 27 -9.28 1.34 12.26
CA LEU A 27 -9.49 -0.10 12.36
C LEU A 27 -8.98 -0.65 13.69
N THR A 28 -9.77 -1.56 14.27
CA THR A 28 -9.33 -2.35 15.43
C THR A 28 -8.33 -3.42 15.02
N PRO A 29 -7.52 -3.94 15.95
CA PRO A 29 -6.60 -5.05 15.67
C PRO A 29 -7.30 -6.26 15.03
N VAL A 30 -8.50 -6.60 15.51
CA VAL A 30 -9.30 -7.72 14.97
C VAL A 30 -9.70 -7.47 13.52
N GLN A 31 -10.13 -6.26 13.18
CA GLN A 31 -10.46 -5.92 11.78
C GLN A 31 -9.22 -5.96 10.89
N CYS A 32 -8.05 -5.56 11.39
CA CYS A 32 -6.79 -5.64 10.64
C CYS A 32 -6.35 -7.09 10.34
N THR A 33 -6.69 -8.04 11.21
CA THR A 33 -6.28 -9.45 11.11
C THR A 33 -7.41 -10.39 10.67
N THR A 34 -8.59 -9.87 10.37
CA THR A 34 -9.69 -10.65 9.78
C THR A 34 -9.61 -10.57 8.26
N ALA A 35 -9.57 -11.73 7.60
CA ALA A 35 -9.62 -11.79 6.14
C ALA A 35 -11.03 -11.45 5.64
N PHE A 36 -11.10 -10.78 4.49
CA PHE A 36 -12.40 -10.44 3.86
C PHE A 36 -13.18 -11.70 3.45
N ALA A 37 -12.47 -12.74 2.99
CA ALA A 37 -13.01 -14.05 2.69
C ALA A 37 -12.04 -15.16 3.16
N VAL A 38 -12.55 -16.39 3.25
CA VAL A 38 -11.73 -17.55 3.66
C VAL A 38 -10.62 -17.78 2.64
N GLY A 39 -9.37 -17.82 3.10
CA GLY A 39 -8.19 -18.03 2.27
C GLY A 39 -7.59 -16.74 1.66
N GLU A 40 -8.29 -15.62 1.76
CA GLU A 40 -7.79 -14.32 1.32
C GLU A 40 -6.85 -13.67 2.35
N TRP A 41 -6.16 -12.62 1.91
CA TRP A 41 -5.32 -11.84 2.80
C TRP A 41 -6.12 -10.95 3.75
N THR A 42 -5.57 -10.81 4.96
CA THR A 42 -5.99 -9.79 5.93
C THR A 42 -5.55 -8.40 5.47
N ILE A 43 -6.16 -7.36 6.05
CA ILE A 43 -5.75 -5.97 5.80
C ILE A 43 -4.26 -5.77 6.15
N ALA A 44 -3.81 -6.33 7.28
CA ALA A 44 -2.41 -6.25 7.70
C ALA A 44 -1.45 -6.88 6.67
N GLN A 45 -1.80 -8.05 6.12
CA GLN A 45 -1.00 -8.71 5.08
C GLN A 45 -0.96 -7.90 3.79
N ASN A 46 -2.10 -7.33 3.35
CA ASN A 46 -2.14 -6.45 2.19
C ASN A 46 -1.23 -5.22 2.36
N VAL A 47 -1.30 -4.55 3.51
CA VAL A 47 -0.45 -3.38 3.81
C VAL A 47 1.03 -3.76 3.86
N HIS A 48 1.36 -4.90 4.46
CA HIS A 48 2.73 -5.41 4.50
C HIS A 48 3.27 -5.71 3.10
N HIS A 49 2.49 -6.40 2.27
CA HIS A 49 2.88 -6.74 0.90
C HIS A 49 3.02 -5.51 0.00
N LEU A 50 2.20 -4.47 0.20
CA LEU A 50 2.35 -3.20 -0.53
C LEU A 50 3.71 -2.56 -0.22
N CYS A 51 4.14 -2.56 1.05
CA CYS A 51 5.45 -2.05 1.44
C CYS A 51 6.58 -2.89 0.83
N ASP A 52 6.50 -4.22 0.98
CA ASP A 52 7.51 -5.15 0.49
C ASP A 52 7.70 -5.08 -1.02
N SER A 53 6.62 -5.11 -1.80
CA SER A 53 6.67 -5.02 -3.27
C SER A 53 7.28 -3.69 -3.74
N HIS A 54 6.94 -2.57 -3.10
CA HIS A 54 7.51 -1.25 -3.41
C HIS A 54 9.01 -1.18 -3.08
N MET A 55 9.43 -1.71 -1.92
CA MET A 55 10.85 -1.80 -1.56
C MET A 55 11.60 -2.69 -2.55
N ASN A 56 11.03 -3.84 -2.91
CA ASN A 56 11.63 -4.77 -3.85
C ASN A 56 11.81 -4.13 -5.24
N SER A 57 10.79 -3.44 -5.76
CA SER A 57 10.90 -2.69 -7.02
C SER A 57 11.91 -1.54 -6.95
N TYR A 58 12.06 -0.87 -5.81
CA TYR A 58 13.05 0.21 -5.66
C TYR A 58 14.48 -0.32 -5.57
N ILE A 59 14.69 -1.45 -4.88
CA ILE A 59 16.02 -2.00 -4.62
C ILE A 59 16.56 -2.80 -5.83
N ARG A 60 15.68 -3.49 -6.56
CA ARG A 60 16.08 -4.48 -7.58
C ARG A 60 15.88 -4.04 -9.03
N CYS A 61 15.23 -2.91 -9.31
CA CYS A 61 14.95 -2.46 -10.67
C CYS A 61 15.75 -1.22 -11.07
#